data_AF-A0A518JLS7-F1
#
_entry.id   AF-A0A518JLS7-F1
#
_cell.length_a   1.000
_cell.length_b   1.000
_cell.length_c   1.000
_cell.angle_alpha   90.00
_cell.angle_beta   90.00
_cell.angle_gamma   90.00
#
_symmetry.space_group_name_H-M   'P 1'
#
loop_
_entity.id
_entity.type
_entity.pdbx_description
1 polymer ?
#
loop_
_entity_poly.entity_id
_entity_poly.type
_entity_poly.pdbx_seq_one_letter_code
_entity_poly.pdbx_strand_id
1 'polypeptide(L)'
;MTTRNKRMQAANAIDAAYEMGRNRWRGCDWNTSFGSMGLDLNGMKPHQTRWLAGATSGEEAKHWEQAAEWLDRVARDAQQAEAAAAEAAAAWQADERTLALEKIRAAVALEARYRNPFIWKPLLNAITNSIRLNLTSQWSTYGRDAQNSAGFLAKNS
;
A
#
# COMPACT_ATOMS: atom_id res chain seq x y z
N MET A 1 5.45 -3.09 31.05
CA MET A 1 6.48 -2.48 30.16
C MET A 1 6.48 -3.03 28.73
N THR A 2 6.00 -4.25 28.46
CA THR A 2 6.11 -4.93 27.14
C THR A 2 5.23 -4.35 26.03
N THR A 3 4.09 -3.73 26.35
CA THR A 3 3.11 -3.23 25.36
C THR A 3 3.58 -1.96 24.63
N ARG A 4 4.30 -1.06 25.31
CA ARG A 4 4.84 0.17 24.73
C ARG A 4 5.90 -0.12 23.66
N ASN A 5 6.72 -1.15 23.88
CA ASN A 5 7.76 -1.56 22.94
C ASN A 5 7.16 -2.13 21.63
N LYS A 6 6.10 -2.94 21.73
CA LYS A 6 5.41 -3.51 20.55
C LYS A 6 4.76 -2.45 19.66
N ARG A 7 4.14 -1.42 20.25
CA ARG A 7 3.51 -0.31 19.51
C ARG A 7 4.57 0.51 18.75
N MET A 8 5.70 0.79 19.39
CA MET A 8 6.82 1.49 18.76
C MET A 8 7.45 0.67 17.63
N GLN A 9 7.61 -0.65 17.81
CA GLN A 9 8.08 -1.53 16.74
C GLN A 9 7.14 -1.57 15.54
N ALA A 10 5.81 -1.57 15.78
CA ALA A 10 4.83 -1.52 14.72
C ALA A 10 4.87 -0.19 13.96
N ALA A 11 5.03 0.93 14.66
CA ALA A 11 5.19 2.26 14.05
C ALA A 11 6.40 2.28 13.11
N ASN A 12 7.57 1.85 13.62
CA ASN A 12 8.81 1.80 12.84
C ASN A 12 8.68 0.89 11.61
N ALA A 13 7.99 -0.24 11.73
CA ALA A 13 7.78 -1.15 10.61
C ALA A 13 6.85 -0.57 9.53
N ILE A 14 5.84 0.20 9.94
CA ILE A 14 4.91 0.89 9.04
C ILE A 14 5.63 2.03 8.32
N ASP A 15 6.37 2.86 9.05
CA ASP A 15 7.16 3.95 8.48
C ASP A 15 8.22 3.41 7.51
N ALA A 16 8.95 2.36 7.88
CA ALA A 16 9.90 1.71 6.99
C ALA A 16 9.23 1.12 5.73
N ALA A 17 8.05 0.50 5.87
CA ALA A 17 7.31 -0.03 4.73
C ALA A 17 6.81 1.07 3.79
N TYR A 18 6.38 2.20 4.34
CA TYR A 18 6.04 3.39 3.55
C TYR A 18 7.27 3.95 2.83
N GLU A 19 8.39 4.12 3.52
CA GLU A 19 9.63 4.64 2.94
C GLU A 19 10.24 3.72 1.86
N MET A 20 10.02 2.40 1.94
CA MET A 20 10.40 1.48 0.87
C MET A 20 9.49 1.56 -0.37
N GLY A 21 8.24 1.98 -0.19
CA GLY A 21 7.22 2.01 -1.23
C GLY A 21 7.11 3.36 -1.94
N ARG A 22 7.28 4.46 -1.20
CA ARG A 22 7.26 5.82 -1.74
C ARG A 22 8.21 5.94 -2.93
N ASN A 23 7.85 6.76 -3.92
CA ASN A 23 8.72 7.06 -5.06
C ASN A 23 9.15 5.85 -5.91
N ARG A 24 8.66 4.64 -5.62
CA ARG A 24 9.02 3.41 -6.32
C ARG A 24 8.07 3.12 -7.47
N TRP A 25 6.83 3.62 -7.40
CA TRP A 25 5.89 3.65 -8.53
C TRP A 25 5.77 5.10 -9.04
N ARG A 26 6.35 5.41 -10.21
CA ARG A 26 6.24 6.76 -10.82
C ARG A 26 5.83 6.76 -12.30
N GLY A 27 5.44 5.61 -12.83
CA GLY A 27 5.17 5.40 -14.25
C GLY A 27 5.25 3.92 -14.59
N CYS A 28 5.55 3.58 -15.85
CA CYS A 28 5.84 2.21 -16.28
C CYS A 28 7.31 1.87 -16.06
N ASP A 29 7.66 1.39 -14.88
CA ASP A 29 8.96 0.79 -14.58
C ASP A 29 9.01 -0.72 -14.84
N TRP A 30 7.98 -1.26 -15.52
CA TRP A 30 7.85 -2.68 -15.86
C TRP A 30 7.61 -2.86 -17.36
N ASN A 31 7.97 -4.06 -17.84
CA ASN A 31 7.80 -4.46 -19.23
C ASN A 31 6.31 -4.35 -19.61
N THR A 32 5.98 -3.41 -20.49
CA THR A 32 4.60 -3.12 -20.90
C THR A 32 4.56 -2.95 -22.41
N SER A 33 3.84 -3.83 -23.08
CA SER A 33 3.48 -3.69 -24.49
C SER A 33 2.07 -3.07 -24.60
N PHE A 34 1.92 -2.00 -25.37
CA PHE A 34 0.66 -1.28 -25.50
C PHE A 34 0.12 -1.29 -26.95
N GLY A 35 -1.19 -1.53 -27.06
CA GLY A 35 -1.91 -1.54 -28.33
C GLY A 35 -1.64 -2.77 -29.20
N SER A 36 -2.34 -2.85 -30.34
CA SER A 36 -2.21 -3.92 -31.33
C SER A 36 -0.83 -3.95 -32.01
N MET A 37 -0.08 -2.83 -31.97
CA MET A 37 1.29 -2.75 -32.46
C MET A 37 2.34 -3.19 -31.44
N GLY A 38 1.95 -3.45 -30.18
CA GLY A 38 2.86 -3.93 -29.14
C GLY A 38 3.96 -2.94 -28.77
N LEU A 39 3.63 -1.64 -28.69
CA LEU A 39 4.59 -0.58 -28.38
C LEU A 39 5.22 -0.81 -27.01
N ASP A 40 6.55 -0.83 -26.93
CA ASP A 40 7.26 -0.97 -25.66
C ASP A 40 7.28 0.36 -24.90
N LEU A 41 6.58 0.38 -23.77
CA LEU A 41 6.48 1.54 -22.87
C LEU A 41 7.39 1.41 -21.65
N ASN A 42 8.27 0.41 -21.61
CA ASN A 42 9.16 0.17 -20.48
C ASN A 42 10.09 1.38 -20.25
N GLY A 43 9.95 2.00 -19.07
CA GLY A 43 10.71 3.18 -18.67
C GLY A 43 10.29 4.48 -19.37
N MET A 44 9.29 4.46 -20.26
CA MET A 44 8.86 5.65 -20.98
C MET A 44 8.00 6.58 -20.11
N LYS A 45 8.26 7.87 -20.23
CA LYS A 45 7.45 8.93 -19.63
C LYS A 45 6.39 9.44 -20.62
N PRO A 46 5.24 9.95 -20.14
CA PRO A 46 4.17 10.44 -21.01
C PRO A 46 4.60 11.53 -22.01
N HIS A 47 5.57 12.36 -21.67
CA HIS A 47 6.07 13.38 -22.60
C HIS A 47 6.93 12.78 -23.73
N GLN A 48 7.64 11.68 -23.48
CA GLN A 48 8.47 11.02 -24.50
C GLN A 48 7.58 10.33 -25.54
N THR A 49 6.50 9.69 -25.11
CA THR A 49 5.51 9.11 -26.03
C THR A 49 4.77 10.16 -26.84
N ARG A 50 4.46 11.34 -26.28
CA ARG A 50 3.94 12.47 -27.07
C ARG A 50 4.91 12.97 -28.14
N TRP A 51 6.21 12.97 -27.85
CA TRP A 51 7.22 13.34 -28.85
C TRP A 51 7.27 12.31 -29.98
N LEU A 52 7.16 11.01 -29.67
CA LEU A 52 7.06 9.95 -30.69
C LEU A 52 5.80 10.07 -31.53
N ALA A 53 4.66 10.42 -30.93
CA ALA A 53 3.44 10.71 -31.67
C ALA A 53 3.64 11.85 -32.68
N GLY A 54 4.29 12.94 -32.29
CA GLY A 54 4.59 14.06 -33.19
C GLY A 54 5.66 13.76 -34.25
N ALA A 55 6.51 12.75 -34.02
CA ALA A 55 7.56 12.32 -34.93
C ALA A 55 7.11 11.21 -35.90
N THR A 56 5.97 10.58 -35.64
CA THR A 56 5.39 9.51 -36.47
C THR A 56 4.16 10.03 -37.22
N SER A 57 3.62 9.24 -38.16
CA SER A 57 2.48 9.66 -38.96
C SER A 57 1.44 8.55 -39.11
N GLY A 58 0.21 8.94 -39.41
CA GLY A 58 -0.88 7.98 -39.64
C GLY A 58 -1.30 7.24 -38.37
N GLU A 59 -1.51 5.93 -38.48
CA GLU A 59 -1.97 5.08 -37.38
C GLU A 59 -0.95 4.97 -36.24
N GLU A 60 0.35 5.01 -36.55
CA GLU A 60 1.40 4.92 -35.54
C GLU A 60 1.36 6.11 -34.57
N ALA A 61 1.16 7.33 -35.10
CA ALA A 61 0.99 8.53 -34.28
C ALA A 61 -0.18 8.40 -33.30
N LYS A 62 -1.33 7.88 -33.77
CA LYS A 62 -2.51 7.65 -32.91
C LYS A 62 -2.23 6.63 -31.81
N HIS A 63 -1.49 5.56 -32.11
CA HIS A 63 -1.10 4.57 -31.10
C HIS A 63 -0.16 5.17 -30.04
N TRP A 64 0.77 6.04 -30.43
CA TRP A 64 1.63 6.77 -29.50
C TRP A 64 0.86 7.80 -28.65
N GLU A 65 -0.15 8.49 -29.20
CA GLU A 65 -1.04 9.37 -28.43
C GLU A 65 -1.82 8.58 -27.37
N GLN A 66 -2.43 7.46 -27.76
CA GLN A 66 -3.15 6.59 -26.82
C GLN A 66 -2.22 6.03 -25.74
N ALA A 67 -0.99 5.68 -26.09
CA ALA A 67 0.03 5.25 -25.13
C ALA A 67 0.40 6.37 -24.14
N ALA A 68 0.54 7.61 -24.62
CA ALA A 68 0.80 8.76 -23.76
C ALA A 68 -0.35 9.03 -22.78
N GLU A 69 -1.60 8.98 -23.24
CA GLU A 69 -2.78 9.11 -22.37
C GLU A 69 -2.85 8.00 -21.33
N TRP A 70 -2.54 6.77 -21.73
CA TRP A 70 -2.50 5.65 -20.81
C TRP A 70 -1.39 5.82 -19.76
N LEU A 71 -0.19 6.23 -20.15
CA LEU A 71 0.90 6.53 -19.20
C LEU A 71 0.55 7.67 -18.24
N ASP A 72 -0.17 8.70 -18.71
CA ASP A 72 -0.68 9.76 -17.83
C ASP A 72 -1.67 9.23 -16.78
N ARG A 73 -2.55 8.29 -17.16
CA ARG A 73 -3.45 7.61 -16.19
C ARG A 73 -2.66 6.79 -15.18
N VAL A 74 -1.70 5.99 -15.63
CA VAL A 74 -0.82 5.20 -14.75
C VAL A 74 -0.09 6.10 -13.75
N ALA A 75 0.48 7.22 -14.21
CA ALA A 75 1.20 8.16 -13.35
C ALA A 75 0.27 8.81 -12.31
N ARG A 76 -0.96 9.16 -12.69
CA ARG A 76 -1.97 9.69 -11.75
C ARG A 76 -2.38 8.65 -10.71
N ASP A 77 -2.64 7.41 -11.12
CA ASP A 77 -2.99 6.33 -10.21
C ASP A 77 -1.84 6.00 -9.25
N ALA A 78 -0.59 6.09 -9.73
CA ALA A 78 0.60 5.94 -8.90
C ALA A 78 0.69 7.00 -7.80
N GLN A 79 0.44 8.27 -8.15
CA GLN A 79 0.37 9.37 -7.18
C GLN A 79 -0.76 9.18 -6.17
N GLN A 80 -1.94 8.77 -6.64
CA GLN A 80 -3.07 8.49 -5.75
C GLN A 80 -2.78 7.34 -4.79
N ALA A 81 -2.09 6.29 -5.25
CA ALA A 81 -1.70 5.18 -4.40
C ALA A 81 -0.67 5.59 -3.34
N GLU A 82 0.30 6.43 -3.70
CA GLU A 82 1.26 6.97 -2.73
C GLU A 82 0.57 7.88 -1.69
N ALA A 83 -0.36 8.74 -2.13
CA ALA A 83 -1.14 9.58 -1.22
C ALA A 83 -1.98 8.72 -0.24
N ALA A 84 -2.67 7.69 -0.74
CA ALA A 84 -3.43 6.77 0.09
C ALA A 84 -2.53 5.98 1.06
N ALA A 85 -1.31 5.59 0.65
CA ALA A 85 -0.35 4.95 1.53
C ALA A 85 0.15 5.90 2.64
N ALA A 86 0.37 7.18 2.32
CA ALA A 86 0.74 8.19 3.31
C ALA A 86 -0.40 8.42 4.33
N GLU A 87 -1.64 8.54 3.84
CA GLU A 87 -2.83 8.64 4.70
C GLU A 87 -2.98 7.40 5.59
N ALA A 88 -2.69 6.20 5.09
CA ALA A 88 -2.74 4.99 5.88
C ALA A 88 -1.74 4.98 7.04
N ALA A 89 -0.51 5.45 6.79
CA ALA A 89 0.51 5.57 7.84
C ALA A 89 0.09 6.61 8.90
N ALA A 90 -0.41 7.77 8.47
CA ALA A 90 -0.89 8.82 9.37
C ALA A 90 -2.11 8.37 10.21
N ALA A 91 -3.10 7.73 9.58
CA ALA A 91 -4.27 7.19 10.27
C ALA A 91 -3.89 6.13 11.31
N TRP A 92 -2.87 5.31 11.02
CA TRP A 92 -2.38 4.34 12.00
C TRP A 92 -1.75 5.03 13.23
N GLN A 93 -0.98 6.10 13.02
CA GLN A 93 -0.40 6.89 14.11
C GLN A 93 -1.47 7.60 14.95
N ALA A 94 -2.59 7.98 14.33
CA ALA A 94 -3.79 8.52 15.00
C ALA A 94 -4.65 7.45 15.70
N ASP A 95 -4.23 6.17 15.68
CA ASP A 95 -4.98 4.99 16.18
C ASP A 95 -6.30 4.72 15.42
N GLU A 96 -6.50 5.33 14.26
CA GLU A 96 -7.64 5.12 13.36
C GLU A 96 -7.42 3.90 12.46
N ARG A 97 -7.49 2.72 13.08
CA ARG A 97 -7.06 1.47 12.42
C ARG A 97 -7.89 1.04 11.24
N THR A 98 -9.21 1.29 11.30
CA THR A 98 -10.13 0.96 10.20
C THR A 98 -9.82 1.81 8.98
N LEU A 99 -9.61 3.11 9.19
CA LEU A 99 -9.23 4.05 8.13
C LEU A 99 -7.86 3.69 7.55
N ALA A 100 -6.88 3.37 8.40
CA ALA A 100 -5.56 2.93 7.95
C ALA A 100 -5.64 1.71 7.02
N LEU A 101 -6.49 0.73 7.35
CA LEU A 101 -6.68 -0.48 6.55
C LEU A 101 -7.43 -0.20 5.24
N GLU A 102 -8.42 0.69 5.27
CA GLU A 102 -9.15 1.12 4.06
C GLU A 102 -8.22 1.81 3.07
N LYS A 103 -7.43 2.77 3.55
CA LYS A 103 -6.52 3.58 2.72
C LYS A 103 -5.43 2.73 2.08
N ILE A 104 -4.80 1.82 2.83
CA ILE A 104 -3.76 0.95 2.25
C ILE A 104 -4.34 -0.07 1.26
N ARG A 105 -5.58 -0.54 1.46
CA ARG A 105 -6.27 -1.38 0.48
C ARG A 105 -6.56 -0.63 -0.82
N ALA A 106 -6.94 0.65 -0.73
CA ALA A 106 -7.11 1.50 -1.90
C ALA A 106 -5.80 1.65 -2.69
N ALA A 107 -4.67 1.89 -2.01
CA ALA A 107 -3.35 1.96 -2.65
C ALA A 107 -2.96 0.65 -3.36
N VAL A 108 -3.18 -0.50 -2.70
CA VAL A 108 -2.92 -1.83 -3.29
C VAL A 108 -3.85 -2.11 -4.48
N ALA A 109 -5.12 -1.70 -4.41
CA ALA A 109 -6.08 -1.88 -5.49
C ALA A 109 -5.71 -1.04 -6.73
N LEU A 110 -5.20 0.18 -6.54
CA LEU A 110 -4.69 1.01 -7.63
C LEU A 110 -3.49 0.34 -8.32
N GLU A 111 -2.54 -0.19 -7.56
CA GLU A 111 -1.40 -0.92 -8.12
C GLU A 111 -1.84 -2.21 -8.86
N ALA A 112 -2.82 -2.92 -8.29
CA ALA A 112 -3.35 -4.18 -8.84
C ALA A 112 -4.01 -4.04 -10.21
N ARG A 113 -4.43 -2.83 -10.61
CA ARG A 113 -5.00 -2.56 -11.94
C ARG A 113 -3.99 -2.73 -13.07
N TYR A 114 -2.71 -2.55 -12.76
CA TYR A 114 -1.65 -2.49 -13.76
C TYR A 114 -0.69 -3.68 -13.66
N ARG A 115 -0.45 -4.19 -12.45
CA ARG A 115 0.49 -5.28 -12.20
C ARG A 115 0.16 -6.02 -10.92
N ASN A 116 0.84 -7.15 -10.68
CA ASN A 116 0.78 -7.80 -9.37
C ASN A 116 1.30 -6.83 -8.29
N PRO A 117 0.50 -6.46 -7.29
CA PRO A 117 0.90 -5.44 -6.34
C PRO A 117 2.04 -5.95 -5.47
N PHE A 118 3.16 -5.24 -5.45
CA PHE A 118 4.32 -5.59 -4.63
C PHE A 118 4.88 -4.40 -3.87
N ILE A 119 4.56 -3.17 -4.28
CA ILE A 119 5.06 -1.96 -3.64
C ILE A 119 4.32 -1.68 -2.34
N TRP A 120 2.98 -1.76 -2.35
CA TRP A 120 2.17 -1.42 -1.18
C TRP A 120 1.79 -2.62 -0.30
N LYS A 121 2.03 -3.86 -0.78
CA LYS A 121 1.80 -5.09 0.01
C LYS A 121 2.58 -5.14 1.34
N PRO A 122 3.87 -4.75 1.42
CA PRO A 122 4.60 -4.72 2.69
C PRO A 122 3.92 -3.84 3.73
N LEU A 123 3.42 -2.66 3.34
CA LEU A 123 2.73 -1.73 4.21
C LEU A 123 1.37 -2.29 4.67
N LEU A 124 0.60 -2.91 3.77
CA LEU A 124 -0.64 -3.63 4.11
C LEU A 124 -0.38 -4.73 5.17
N ASN A 125 0.69 -5.51 4.98
CA ASN A 125 1.06 -6.58 5.91
C ASN A 125 1.47 -6.01 7.27
N ALA A 126 2.26 -4.92 7.31
CA ALA A 126 2.66 -4.26 8.54
C ALA A 126 1.45 -3.76 9.35
N ILE A 127 0.52 -3.05 8.70
CA ILE A 127 -0.72 -2.56 9.32
C ILE A 127 -1.57 -3.74 9.81
N THR A 128 -1.80 -4.76 8.98
CA THR A 128 -2.62 -5.93 9.34
C THR A 128 -2.04 -6.70 10.53
N ASN A 129 -0.72 -6.92 10.54
CA ASN A 129 -0.04 -7.62 11.63
C ASN A 129 -0.10 -6.81 12.94
N SER A 130 0.04 -5.48 12.86
CA SER A 130 -0.09 -4.62 14.05
C SER A 130 -1.49 -4.67 14.68
N ILE A 131 -2.53 -4.77 13.85
CA ILE A 131 -3.92 -4.90 14.30
C ILE A 131 -4.11 -6.26 14.99
N ARG A 132 -3.65 -7.34 14.35
CA ARG A 132 -3.74 -8.71 14.89
C ARG A 132 -3.02 -8.86 16.24
N LEU A 133 -1.82 -8.29 16.37
CA LEU A 133 -1.03 -8.35 17.60
C LEU A 133 -1.66 -7.56 18.76
N ASN A 134 -2.46 -6.53 18.47
CA ASN A 134 -3.16 -5.80 19.52
C ASN A 134 -4.34 -6.61 20.06
N LEU A 135 -5.09 -7.26 19.17
CA LEU A 135 -6.21 -8.13 19.54
C LEU A 135 -5.74 -9.27 20.45
N THR A 136 -4.66 -9.97 20.12
CA THR A 136 -4.13 -11.08 20.96
C THR A 136 -3.63 -10.63 22.33
N SER A 137 -3.22 -9.36 22.49
CA SER A 137 -2.85 -8.83 23.80
C SER A 137 -4.06 -8.57 24.73
N GLN A 138 -5.22 -8.20 24.16
CA GLN A 138 -6.44 -8.00 24.94
C GLN A 138 -6.94 -9.32 25.55
N TRP A 139 -6.93 -10.43 24.80
CA TRP A 139 -7.35 -11.75 25.29
C TRP A 139 -6.47 -12.30 26.43
N SER A 140 -5.16 -12.01 26.41
CA SER A 140 -4.22 -12.45 27.47
C SER A 140 -4.38 -11.67 28.79
N THR A 141 -5.02 -10.50 28.74
CA THR A 141 -5.30 -9.70 29.94
C THR A 141 -6.62 -10.14 30.57
N TYR A 142 -7.65 -10.37 29.75
CA TYR A 142 -8.95 -10.88 30.20
C TYR A 142 -8.90 -12.31 30.79
N GLY A 143 -8.03 -13.20 30.29
CA GLY A 143 -7.91 -14.56 30.82
C GLY A 143 -7.25 -14.66 32.21
N ARG A 144 -6.51 -13.64 32.63
CA ARG A 144 -5.79 -13.63 33.93
C ARG A 144 -6.69 -13.20 35.08
N ASP A 145 -7.67 -12.34 34.82
CA ASP A 145 -8.61 -11.86 35.84
C ASP A 145 -9.68 -12.92 36.18
N ALA A 146 -10.04 -13.77 35.21
CA ALA A 146 -10.95 -14.89 35.44
C ALA A 146 -10.37 -15.97 36.37
N GLN A 147 -9.04 -16.20 36.33
CA GLN A 147 -8.38 -17.16 37.23
C GLN A 147 -8.14 -16.60 38.64
N ASN A 148 -7.89 -15.31 38.79
CA ASN A 148 -7.71 -14.70 40.11
C ASN A 148 -9.02 -14.58 40.90
N SER A 149 -10.17 -14.52 40.23
CA SER A 149 -11.49 -14.46 40.86
C SER A 149 -11.96 -15.81 41.41
N ALA A 150 -11.52 -16.93 40.81
CA ALA A 150 -11.85 -18.28 41.29
C ALA A 150 -10.98 -18.74 42.47
N GLY A 151 -9.79 -18.15 42.66
CA GLY A 151 -8.87 -18.51 43.74
C GLY A 151 -9.22 -17.92 45.12
N PHE A 152 -10.12 -16.93 45.19
CA PHE A 152 -10.47 -16.26 46.46
C PHE A 152 -11.63 -16.95 47.21
N LEU A 153 -12.39 -17.83 46.55
CA LEU A 153 -13.52 -18.57 47.15
C LEU A 153 -13.16 -19.97 47.66
N ALA A 154 -11.92 -20.44 47.49
CA ALA A 154 -11.51 -21.81 47.84
C ALA A 154 -10.63 -21.92 49.10
N LYS A 155 -10.51 -20.87 49.93
CA LYS A 155 -9.67 -20.88 51.15
C LYS A 155 -10.44 -20.70 52.48
N ASN A 156 -11.77 -20.71 52.46
CA ASN A 156 -12.60 -20.56 53.66
C ASN A 156 -13.69 -21.65 53.78
N SER A 157 -13.31 -22.91 53.60
CA SER A 157 -14.14 -24.07 53.95
C SER A 157 -13.30 -25.12 54.65
#